data_AF-A0A9P6DK03-F1
#
_entry.id   AF-A0A9P6DK03-F1
#
_cell.length_a   1.000
_cell.length_b   1.000
_cell.length_c   1.000
_cell.angle_alpha   90.00
_cell.angle_beta   90.00
_cell.angle_gamma   90.00
#
_symmetry.space_group_name_H-M   'P 1'
#
loop_
_entity.id
_entity.type
_entity.pdbx_description
1 polymer ?
#
loop_
_entity_poly.entity_id
_entity_poly.type
_entity_poly.pdbx_seq_one_letter_code
_entity_poly.pdbx_strand_id
1 'polypeptide(L)'
;MSDHSQELNYLFNFSVIGVSEGFSDYQGGSYWLAMSGRTYHRMFPTERPEHPTHWFLYDPAGQARAAQNHHVPISMVDAVRLDIQQYNPLLRSYTNFTMFHPAVEHAYIELTDAAPAASEIAALYHIGNAPRPNARQLFVQRAADTTPTKVPILHPLYEPLQYPLLFPHATCGWGSNMRKQFTQRAYYKVRLLTEPRFSALGRLGCEWSCDMYSRVEDEVLEFIKKGKHAESDRFRNDETNEDDDGDDDSFTLPASFTGSPKYYSDKVADTLALTRQKGKPDLMITVMCNPNWQEIRAQLRLGQSAVEVSHITNRVFK
;
A
#
# COMPACT_ATOMS: atom_id res chain seq x y z
N MET A 1 -19.27 11.55 -3.46
CA MET A 1 -18.51 10.86 -2.38
C MET A 1 -17.37 10.07 -2.97
N SER A 2 -17.63 9.18 -3.93
CA SER A 2 -16.60 8.50 -4.74
C SER A 2 -15.58 9.50 -5.29
N ASP A 3 -16.07 10.62 -5.81
CA ASP A 3 -15.32 11.73 -6.44
C ASP A 3 -14.23 12.31 -5.55
N HIS A 4 -14.55 12.60 -4.29
CA HIS A 4 -13.64 13.20 -3.30
C HIS A 4 -12.94 12.15 -2.42
N SER A 5 -13.08 10.86 -2.71
CA SER A 5 -12.65 9.80 -1.77
C SER A 5 -11.14 9.70 -1.63
N GLN A 6 -10.37 10.15 -2.62
CA GLN A 6 -8.91 10.16 -2.61
C GLN A 6 -8.38 11.36 -1.82
N GLU A 7 -8.91 12.55 -2.10
CA GLU A 7 -8.59 13.81 -1.42
C GLU A 7 -9.00 13.76 0.05
N LEU A 8 -10.18 13.21 0.36
CA LEU A 8 -10.63 12.98 1.73
C LEU A 8 -9.74 11.98 2.45
N ASN A 9 -9.20 10.95 1.78
CA ASN A 9 -8.25 10.04 2.42
C ASN A 9 -6.87 10.70 2.60
N TYR A 10 -6.43 11.52 1.66
CA TYR A 10 -5.21 12.34 1.78
C TYR A 10 -5.29 13.32 2.95
N LEU A 11 -6.46 13.91 3.23
CA LEU A 11 -6.66 14.74 4.44
C LEU A 11 -6.58 13.96 5.76
N PHE A 12 -6.55 12.61 5.70
CA PHE A 12 -6.68 11.73 6.86
C PHE A 12 -5.53 10.73 7.07
N ASN A 13 -4.66 10.48 6.08
CA ASN A 13 -3.66 9.41 6.17
C ASN A 13 -2.50 9.71 7.15
N PHE A 14 -1.96 8.64 7.75
CA PHE A 14 -0.85 8.71 8.71
C PHE A 14 0.52 8.47 8.02
N SER A 15 0.51 7.69 6.93
CA SER A 15 1.66 7.45 6.06
C SER A 15 1.48 8.07 4.67
N VAL A 16 2.59 8.18 3.93
CA VAL A 16 2.59 8.37 2.48
C VAL A 16 3.51 7.34 1.80
N ILE A 17 3.10 6.93 0.59
CA ILE A 17 3.89 6.16 -0.37
C ILE A 17 5.09 7.00 -0.82
N GLY A 18 6.29 6.62 -0.39
CA GLY A 18 7.54 7.05 -0.97
C GLY A 18 8.04 6.05 -2.02
N VAL A 19 8.86 6.55 -2.95
CA VAL A 19 9.50 5.77 -4.03
C VAL A 19 11.01 5.99 -3.95
N SER A 20 11.85 4.96 -4.17
CA SER A 20 13.31 5.08 -3.92
C SER A 20 14.06 5.88 -4.99
N GLU A 21 13.69 5.76 -6.27
CA GLU A 21 14.31 6.50 -7.38
C GLU A 21 13.40 7.60 -7.94
N GLY A 22 12.22 7.78 -7.34
CA GLY A 22 11.25 8.82 -7.70
C GLY A 22 10.24 8.40 -8.78
N PHE A 23 9.51 9.39 -9.26
CA PHE A 23 8.51 9.28 -10.32
C PHE A 23 9.09 9.77 -11.64
N SER A 24 8.80 9.08 -12.74
CA SER A 24 9.25 9.43 -14.08
C SER A 24 8.07 9.59 -15.04
N ASP A 25 7.93 10.80 -15.59
CA ASP A 25 6.94 11.10 -16.62
C ASP A 25 7.45 10.64 -17.98
N TYR A 26 6.82 9.62 -18.56
CA TYR A 26 7.08 9.23 -19.93
C TYR A 26 6.45 10.25 -20.89
N GLN A 27 7.25 11.18 -21.41
CA GLN A 27 6.82 12.18 -22.41
C GLN A 27 6.44 11.59 -23.79
N GLY A 28 6.30 10.27 -23.91
CA GLY A 28 5.98 9.51 -25.12
C GLY A 28 4.49 9.46 -25.51
N GLY A 29 3.69 10.46 -25.14
CA GLY A 29 2.31 10.59 -25.64
C GLY A 29 1.28 9.57 -25.12
N SER A 30 1.47 9.04 -23.90
CA SER A 30 0.45 8.24 -23.20
C SER A 30 0.56 8.47 -21.69
N TYR A 31 -0.58 8.54 -21.01
CA TYR A 31 -0.70 8.98 -19.61
C TYR A 31 -0.24 7.92 -18.58
N TRP A 32 1.00 7.46 -18.68
CA TRP A 32 1.63 6.53 -17.75
C TRP A 32 2.59 7.28 -16.82
N LEU A 33 2.21 7.41 -15.55
CA LEU A 33 3.15 7.74 -14.48
C LEU A 33 3.98 6.49 -14.18
N ALA A 34 5.29 6.53 -14.39
CA ALA A 34 6.19 5.45 -13.98
C ALA A 34 6.77 5.73 -12.58
N MET A 35 6.97 4.67 -11.81
CA MET A 35 7.60 4.70 -10.49
C MET A 35 8.85 3.84 -10.57
N SER A 36 10.02 4.40 -10.29
CA SER A 36 11.29 3.67 -10.39
C SER A 36 11.77 3.19 -9.03
N GLY A 37 12.30 1.96 -8.99
CA GLY A 37 12.76 1.34 -7.75
C GLY A 37 11.64 0.81 -6.88
N ARG A 38 11.78 0.97 -5.56
CA ARG A 38 10.90 0.36 -4.55
C ARG A 38 9.99 1.38 -3.87
N THR A 39 8.72 1.00 -3.71
CA THR A 39 7.77 1.66 -2.83
C THR A 39 8.11 1.39 -1.36
N TYR A 40 7.87 2.36 -0.49
CA TYR A 40 7.97 2.23 0.96
C TYR A 40 7.06 3.23 1.64
N HIS A 41 6.56 2.93 2.84
CA HIS A 41 5.77 3.90 3.61
C HIS A 41 6.64 4.69 4.57
N ARG A 42 6.40 6.00 4.60
CA ARG A 42 7.00 6.92 5.57
C ARG A 42 5.92 7.58 6.41
N MET A 43 6.12 7.56 7.72
CA MET A 43 5.37 8.35 8.68
C MET A 43 5.85 9.80 8.63
N PHE A 44 4.91 10.76 8.60
CA PHE A 44 5.25 12.18 8.56
C PHE A 44 5.57 12.73 9.96
N PRO A 45 6.67 13.51 10.14
CA PRO A 45 6.91 14.25 11.37
C PRO A 45 5.78 15.24 11.65
N THR A 46 5.27 15.22 12.89
CA THR A 46 4.21 16.09 13.41
C THR A 46 4.57 17.59 13.45
N GLU A 47 5.83 17.93 13.18
CA GLU A 47 6.34 19.30 13.08
C GLU A 47 5.93 20.03 11.78
N ARG A 48 5.57 19.29 10.72
CA ARG A 48 5.32 19.87 9.40
C ARG A 48 3.87 20.34 9.26
N PRO A 49 3.62 21.64 8.98
CA PRO A 49 2.26 22.21 8.95
C PRO A 49 1.42 21.81 7.72
N GLU A 50 1.95 20.99 6.82
CA GLU A 50 1.36 20.60 5.54
C GLU A 50 0.95 19.11 5.50
N HIS A 51 0.83 18.45 6.66
CA HIS A 51 0.58 17.00 6.74
C HIS A 51 -0.59 16.65 7.68
N PRO A 52 -1.39 15.61 7.39
CA PRO A 52 -2.60 15.27 8.15
C PRO A 52 -2.35 15.03 9.64
N THR A 53 -1.24 14.37 9.99
CA THR A 53 -0.87 14.12 11.39
C THR A 53 -0.69 15.43 12.18
N HIS A 54 -0.20 16.50 11.55
CA HIS A 54 -0.18 17.82 12.15
C HIS A 54 -1.57 18.46 12.21
N TRP A 55 -2.36 18.33 11.12
CA TRP A 55 -3.71 18.90 11.04
C TRP A 55 -4.70 18.32 12.07
N PHE A 56 -4.61 17.04 12.44
CA PHE A 56 -5.45 16.49 13.52
C PHE A 56 -5.04 16.93 14.91
N LEU A 57 -3.73 17.01 15.16
CA LEU A 57 -3.17 17.08 16.51
C LEU A 57 -2.87 18.53 16.95
N TYR A 58 -2.67 19.45 15.99
CA TYR A 58 -2.22 20.81 16.26
C TYR A 58 -2.95 21.89 15.46
N ASP A 59 -3.28 21.68 14.17
CA ASP A 59 -4.00 22.67 13.35
C ASP A 59 -5.24 22.10 12.60
N PRO A 60 -6.38 21.90 13.29
CA PRO A 60 -7.64 21.51 12.65
C PRO A 60 -8.18 22.54 11.65
N ALA A 61 -7.80 23.82 11.78
CA ALA A 61 -8.12 24.84 10.79
C ALA A 61 -7.27 24.68 9.52
N GLY A 62 -6.04 24.16 9.64
CA GLY A 62 -5.17 23.74 8.54
C GLY A 62 -5.82 22.66 7.70
N GLN A 63 -6.47 21.69 8.35
CA GLN A 63 -7.28 20.69 7.65
C GLN A 63 -8.42 21.32 6.84
N ALA A 64 -9.10 22.32 7.40
CA ALA A 64 -10.20 23.00 6.72
C ALA A 64 -9.69 23.81 5.51
N ARG A 65 -8.52 24.46 5.60
CA ARG A 65 -7.87 25.15 4.48
C ARG A 65 -7.42 24.16 3.39
N ALA A 66 -6.82 23.03 3.77
CA ALA A 66 -6.45 21.96 2.83
C ALA A 66 -7.70 21.36 2.14
N ALA A 67 -8.78 21.13 2.88
CA ALA A 67 -10.04 20.63 2.33
C ALA A 67 -10.64 21.59 1.29
N GLN A 68 -10.61 22.90 1.54
CA GLN A 68 -11.03 23.92 0.58
C GLN A 68 -10.18 23.88 -0.70
N ASN A 69 -8.85 23.78 -0.59
CA ASN A 69 -7.96 23.65 -1.75
C ASN A 69 -8.26 22.40 -2.59
N HIS A 70 -8.57 21.27 -1.93
CA HIS A 70 -8.98 20.03 -2.58
C HIS A 70 -10.48 19.95 -2.93
N HIS A 71 -11.23 21.05 -2.77
CA HIS A 71 -12.67 21.14 -3.05
C HIS A 71 -13.54 20.12 -2.27
N VAL A 72 -13.04 19.59 -1.14
CA VAL A 72 -13.73 18.62 -0.29
C VAL A 72 -14.72 19.36 0.64
N PRO A 73 -16.02 18.98 0.68
CA PRO A 73 -16.99 19.62 1.56
C PRO A 73 -16.61 19.49 3.04
N ILE A 74 -16.56 20.61 3.77
CA ILE A 74 -16.09 20.63 5.17
C ILE A 74 -16.93 19.73 6.10
N SER A 75 -18.24 19.62 5.86
CA SER A 75 -19.12 18.71 6.60
C SER A 75 -18.76 17.22 6.46
N MET A 76 -18.11 16.85 5.35
CA MET A 76 -17.57 15.49 5.15
C MET A 76 -16.29 15.27 5.96
N VAL A 77 -15.43 16.30 6.01
CA VAL A 77 -14.21 16.28 6.85
C VAL A 77 -14.57 16.22 8.33
N ASP A 78 -15.53 17.02 8.79
CA ASP A 78 -15.93 17.04 10.20
C ASP A 78 -16.60 15.73 10.64
N ALA A 79 -17.47 15.14 9.80
CA ALA A 79 -18.07 13.84 10.07
C ALA A 79 -17.02 12.72 10.19
N VAL A 80 -16.08 12.65 9.24
CA VAL A 80 -15.00 11.65 9.27
C VAL A 80 -14.03 11.90 10.43
N ARG A 81 -13.79 13.17 10.81
CA ARG A 81 -12.98 13.53 11.99
C ARG A 81 -13.61 12.99 13.26
N LEU A 82 -14.93 13.13 13.42
CA LEU A 82 -15.66 12.57 14.57
C LEU A 82 -15.56 11.04 14.63
N ASP A 83 -15.82 10.34 13.51
CA ASP A 83 -15.72 8.87 13.45
C ASP A 83 -14.30 8.37 13.78
N ILE A 84 -13.26 8.99 13.20
CA ILE A 84 -11.87 8.54 13.39
C ILE A 84 -11.35 8.94 14.79
N GLN A 85 -11.74 10.09 15.35
CA GLN A 85 -11.47 10.41 16.76
C GLN A 85 -12.18 9.44 17.72
N GLN A 86 -13.43 9.08 17.43
CA GLN A 86 -14.20 8.17 18.28
C GLN A 86 -13.67 6.73 18.22
N TYR A 87 -13.29 6.21 17.05
CA TYR A 87 -13.07 4.78 16.86
C TYR A 87 -11.68 4.33 16.39
N ASN A 88 -10.77 5.23 15.99
CA ASN A 88 -9.45 4.83 15.49
C ASN A 88 -8.40 4.74 16.62
N PRO A 89 -7.87 3.55 16.94
CA PRO A 89 -6.90 3.40 18.04
C PRO A 89 -5.53 4.02 17.73
N LEU A 90 -5.13 4.15 16.45
CA LEU A 90 -3.90 4.84 16.08
C LEU A 90 -4.00 6.33 16.40
N LEU A 91 -5.11 6.99 16.04
CA LEU A 91 -5.31 8.40 16.38
C LEU A 91 -5.37 8.62 17.90
N ARG A 92 -6.00 7.71 18.66
CA ARG A 92 -5.96 7.76 20.13
C ARG A 92 -4.53 7.67 20.67
N SER A 93 -3.69 6.76 20.16
CA SER A 93 -2.27 6.66 20.52
C SER A 93 -1.50 7.95 20.21
N TYR A 94 -1.76 8.58 19.06
CA TYR A 94 -1.21 9.89 18.74
C TYR A 94 -1.65 10.99 19.71
N THR A 95 -2.95 11.08 20.05
CA THR A 95 -3.47 12.07 20.99
C THR A 95 -2.90 11.87 22.40
N ASN A 96 -2.79 10.62 22.87
CA ASN A 96 -2.13 10.32 24.14
C ASN A 96 -0.64 10.74 24.12
N PHE A 97 0.04 10.51 23.00
CA PHE A 97 1.45 10.90 22.82
C PHE A 97 1.66 12.43 22.80
N THR A 98 0.71 13.22 22.28
CA THR A 98 0.79 14.69 22.37
C THR A 98 0.47 15.21 23.78
N MET A 99 -0.42 14.55 24.52
CA MET A 99 -0.83 14.94 25.88
C MET A 99 0.25 14.79 26.97
N PHE A 100 1.33 14.01 26.76
CA PHE A 100 2.41 13.92 27.75
C PHE A 100 3.08 15.28 28.01
N HIS A 101 3.34 15.59 29.27
CA HIS A 101 3.95 16.87 29.70
C HIS A 101 5.35 17.08 29.10
N PRO A 102 5.77 18.32 28.77
CA PRO A 102 7.12 18.62 28.26
C PRO A 102 8.28 18.37 29.25
N ALA A 103 8.00 17.81 30.44
CA ALA A 103 9.02 17.32 31.38
C ALA A 103 9.39 15.84 31.15
N VAL A 104 8.69 15.14 30.25
CA VAL A 104 9.06 13.79 29.81
C VAL A 104 10.03 13.93 28.63
N GLU A 105 11.33 13.77 28.89
CA GLU A 105 12.39 13.89 27.88
C GLU A 105 12.23 12.87 26.74
N HIS A 106 11.79 11.65 27.08
CA HIS A 106 11.63 10.53 26.16
C HIS A 106 10.25 9.89 26.32
N ALA A 107 9.36 10.15 25.36
CA ALA A 107 8.16 9.36 25.12
C ALA A 107 8.35 8.54 23.84
N TYR A 108 7.86 7.30 23.84
CA TYR A 108 7.92 6.35 22.72
C TYR A 108 6.60 5.56 22.67
N ILE A 109 6.46 4.62 21.73
CA ILE A 109 5.18 3.91 21.58
C ILE A 109 5.17 2.44 21.05
N GLU A 110 6.20 1.59 20.94
CA GLU A 110 6.18 0.17 20.36
C GLU A 110 4.97 -0.29 19.45
N LEU A 111 5.09 -0.34 18.11
CA LEU A 111 4.03 -0.81 17.19
C LEU A 111 3.91 -2.33 17.31
N THR A 112 2.75 -2.84 17.70
CA THR A 112 2.52 -4.28 17.85
C THR A 112 1.71 -4.88 16.69
N ASP A 113 2.08 -6.07 16.24
CA ASP A 113 1.31 -6.87 15.26
C ASP A 113 0.12 -7.62 15.91
N ALA A 114 -0.35 -7.14 17.06
CA ALA A 114 -1.33 -7.82 17.90
C ALA A 114 -2.76 -7.77 17.33
N ALA A 115 -3.58 -8.76 17.70
CA ALA A 115 -5.00 -8.80 17.34
C ALA A 115 -5.79 -7.73 18.12
N PRO A 116 -6.91 -7.19 17.58
CA PRO A 116 -7.58 -5.97 18.06
C PRO A 116 -8.37 -6.10 19.38
N ALA A 117 -7.94 -7.00 20.27
CA ALA A 117 -8.46 -7.15 21.64
C ALA A 117 -7.47 -6.65 22.71
N ALA A 118 -6.19 -6.48 22.38
CA ALA A 118 -5.18 -5.86 23.26
C ALA A 118 -4.96 -4.40 22.86
N SER A 119 -5.08 -3.47 23.82
CA SER A 119 -5.05 -2.02 23.57
C SER A 119 -3.64 -1.42 23.73
N GLU A 120 -2.61 -2.04 23.13
CA GLU A 120 -1.21 -1.61 23.21
C GLU A 120 -0.40 -2.03 21.95
N ILE A 121 0.40 -1.18 21.28
CA ILE A 121 0.56 0.29 21.29
C ILE A 121 1.15 0.71 19.86
N ALA A 122 1.75 1.89 19.57
CA ALA A 122 2.10 2.35 18.18
C ALA A 122 3.45 3.10 17.78
N ALA A 123 4.69 2.61 18.06
CA ALA A 123 5.95 2.73 17.25
C ALA A 123 6.46 4.08 16.75
N LEU A 124 6.64 5.12 17.58
CA LEU A 124 7.28 6.36 17.13
C LEU A 124 8.29 6.94 18.16
N TYR A 125 9.55 7.16 17.75
CA TYR A 125 10.67 7.71 18.54
C TYR A 125 11.22 9.05 17.99
N HIS A 126 12.04 9.78 18.75
CA HIS A 126 12.78 11.00 18.37
C HIS A 126 14.28 10.87 18.71
N ILE A 127 15.17 10.98 17.72
CA ILE A 127 16.63 10.95 17.94
C ILE A 127 17.14 12.36 18.30
N GLY A 128 17.17 12.66 19.59
CA GLY A 128 17.72 13.90 20.12
C GLY A 128 19.25 13.91 20.14
N ASN A 129 19.90 14.29 19.03
CA ASN A 129 21.28 14.75 19.06
C ASN A 129 21.60 15.80 17.97
N ALA A 130 20.77 16.83 17.91
CA ALA A 130 21.03 18.08 17.20
C ALA A 130 21.11 19.23 18.22
N PRO A 131 21.97 20.25 18.03
CA PRO A 131 22.25 21.27 19.06
C PRO A 131 21.15 22.34 19.22
N ARG A 132 19.88 22.00 19.00
CA ARG A 132 18.69 22.85 19.23
C ARG A 132 17.49 21.99 19.67
N PRO A 133 16.74 22.40 20.72
CA PRO A 133 15.63 21.60 21.26
C PRO A 133 14.36 21.72 20.39
N ASN A 134 14.23 20.88 19.37
CA ASN A 134 13.07 20.86 18.47
C ASN A 134 12.29 19.53 18.56
N ALA A 135 11.15 19.60 19.27
CA ALA A 135 9.89 18.85 19.06
C ALA A 135 9.88 17.31 18.93
N ARG A 136 8.67 16.74 19.05
CA ARG A 136 8.45 15.28 19.00
C ARG A 136 8.40 14.79 17.55
N GLN A 137 9.45 14.08 17.14
CA GLN A 137 9.56 13.39 15.86
C GLN A 137 9.09 11.94 15.97
N LEU A 138 8.95 11.28 14.81
CA LEU A 138 8.20 10.03 14.69
C LEU A 138 8.96 9.00 13.82
N PHE A 139 9.75 8.14 14.47
CA PHE A 139 10.51 7.05 13.84
C PHE A 139 10.06 5.66 14.31
N VAL A 140 9.83 4.73 13.37
CA VAL A 140 9.55 3.32 13.67
C VAL A 140 10.87 2.59 13.95
N GLN A 141 10.87 1.75 14.99
CA GLN A 141 12.01 0.92 15.41
C GLN A 141 11.44 -0.28 16.19
N ARG A 142 12.03 -1.47 16.01
CA ARG A 142 11.67 -2.67 16.79
C ARG A 142 12.66 -2.83 17.94
N ALA A 143 12.25 -3.41 19.06
CA ALA A 143 13.07 -3.58 20.27
C ALA A 143 14.45 -4.28 20.11
N ALA A 144 14.73 -4.93 18.98
CA ALA A 144 16.01 -5.57 18.67
C ALA A 144 16.92 -4.77 17.72
N ASP A 145 16.42 -3.70 17.08
CA ASP A 145 17.17 -2.90 16.10
C ASP A 145 17.80 -1.67 16.77
N THR A 146 19.03 -1.31 16.41
CA THR A 146 19.73 -0.10 16.90
C THR A 146 19.55 1.14 16.02
N THR A 147 18.84 1.03 14.89
CA THR A 147 18.59 2.13 13.95
C THR A 147 17.10 2.21 13.57
N PRO A 148 16.58 3.41 13.19
CA PRO A 148 15.19 3.57 12.80
C PRO A 148 14.90 2.82 11.49
N THR A 149 13.95 1.88 11.54
CA THR A 149 13.64 0.99 10.42
C THR A 149 12.46 1.50 9.60
N LYS A 150 12.55 1.39 8.27
CA LYS A 150 11.42 1.66 7.36
C LYS A 150 10.32 0.64 7.63
N VAL A 151 9.05 1.07 7.66
CA VAL A 151 7.90 0.14 7.70
C VAL A 151 7.96 -0.74 6.45
N PRO A 152 8.11 -2.07 6.57
CA PRO A 152 8.16 -2.94 5.40
C PRO A 152 6.85 -2.87 4.62
N ILE A 153 6.92 -2.98 3.29
CA ILE A 153 5.71 -2.95 2.46
C ILE A 153 4.72 -4.07 2.83
N LEU A 154 5.19 -5.18 3.41
CA LEU A 154 4.36 -6.32 3.85
C LEU A 154 3.92 -6.24 5.33
N HIS A 155 4.02 -5.07 5.97
CA HIS A 155 3.59 -4.88 7.37
C HIS A 155 2.04 -4.88 7.50
N PRO A 156 1.45 -5.47 8.55
CA PRO A 156 -0.01 -5.52 8.73
C PRO A 156 -0.66 -4.15 8.94
N LEU A 157 0.06 -3.20 9.55
CA LEU A 157 -0.46 -1.85 9.75
C LEU A 157 -0.32 -0.93 8.51
N TYR A 158 0.17 -1.43 7.39
CA TYR A 158 0.29 -0.68 6.13
C TYR A 158 -1.05 -0.13 5.64
N GLU A 159 -2.08 -0.97 5.47
CA GLU A 159 -3.39 -0.51 5.03
C GLU A 159 -4.05 0.51 5.97
N PRO A 160 -4.13 0.30 7.31
CA PRO A 160 -4.75 1.27 8.20
C PRO A 160 -3.98 2.59 8.38
N LEU A 161 -2.67 2.62 8.12
CA LEU A 161 -1.89 3.88 8.12
C LEU A 161 -2.12 4.70 6.84
N GLN A 162 -2.26 4.04 5.69
CA GLN A 162 -2.41 4.70 4.39
C GLN A 162 -3.87 5.01 4.02
N TYR A 163 -4.81 4.15 4.44
CA TYR A 163 -6.22 4.19 4.04
C TYR A 163 -7.22 4.28 5.21
N PRO A 164 -7.15 5.29 6.12
CA PRO A 164 -8.05 5.37 7.27
C PRO A 164 -9.55 5.40 6.93
N LEU A 165 -9.96 5.83 5.73
CA LEU A 165 -11.38 5.77 5.33
C LEU A 165 -11.87 4.35 5.06
N LEU A 166 -10.99 3.48 4.54
CA LEU A 166 -11.29 2.06 4.31
C LEU A 166 -11.07 1.23 5.58
N PHE A 167 -10.23 1.73 6.50
CA PHE A 167 -9.82 1.07 7.75
C PHE A 167 -10.00 1.98 9.00
N PRO A 168 -11.20 2.55 9.28
CA PRO A 168 -11.40 3.56 10.33
C PRO A 168 -11.15 3.05 11.75
N HIS A 169 -11.33 1.76 12.01
CA HIS A 169 -10.98 1.12 13.29
C HIS A 169 -9.51 0.67 13.36
N ALA A 170 -8.68 1.09 12.40
CA ALA A 170 -7.29 0.66 12.19
C ALA A 170 -7.09 -0.88 12.16
N THR A 171 -8.07 -1.65 11.68
CA THR A 171 -7.97 -3.12 11.65
C THR A 171 -6.74 -3.57 10.86
N CYS A 172 -5.89 -4.41 11.44
CA CYS A 172 -4.71 -4.93 10.76
C CYS A 172 -5.05 -5.54 9.39
N GLY A 173 -4.20 -5.20 8.43
CA GLY A 173 -4.18 -5.67 7.06
C GLY A 173 -3.46 -7.00 6.89
N TRP A 174 -2.93 -7.25 5.70
CA TRP A 174 -2.23 -8.50 5.38
C TRP A 174 -1.05 -8.77 6.33
N GLY A 175 -0.98 -9.97 6.92
CA GLY A 175 -0.04 -10.26 7.99
C GLY A 175 0.21 -11.72 8.29
N SER A 176 1.24 -11.98 9.10
CA SER A 176 1.83 -13.31 9.35
C SER A 176 0.86 -14.40 9.81
N ASN A 177 -0.21 -14.02 10.52
CA ASN A 177 -1.25 -14.96 10.95
C ASN A 177 -2.12 -15.46 9.79
N MET A 178 -2.38 -14.62 8.78
CA MET A 178 -3.23 -14.97 7.62
C MET A 178 -2.48 -15.72 6.52
N ARG A 179 -1.15 -15.55 6.44
CA ARG A 179 -0.25 -16.34 5.55
C ARG A 179 -0.41 -17.86 5.70
N LYS A 180 -0.93 -18.34 6.83
CA LYS A 180 -1.14 -19.77 7.13
C LYS A 180 -2.43 -20.34 6.55
N GLN A 181 -3.35 -19.52 6.06
CA GLN A 181 -4.71 -19.93 5.64
C GLN A 181 -5.10 -19.47 4.24
N PHE A 182 -4.55 -18.34 3.78
CA PHE A 182 -4.89 -17.72 2.48
C PHE A 182 -3.62 -17.27 1.76
N THR A 183 -3.75 -16.95 0.47
CA THR A 183 -2.75 -16.13 -0.23
C THR A 183 -3.12 -14.66 -0.12
N GLN A 184 -2.15 -13.75 -0.18
CA GLN A 184 -2.37 -12.31 -0.10
C GLN A 184 -3.41 -11.83 -1.13
N ARG A 185 -3.30 -12.31 -2.38
CA ARG A 185 -4.25 -12.04 -3.47
C ARG A 185 -5.67 -12.54 -3.16
N ALA A 186 -5.82 -13.69 -2.47
CA ALA A 186 -7.13 -14.19 -2.07
C ALA A 186 -7.75 -13.34 -0.94
N TYR A 187 -6.95 -12.95 0.05
CA TYR A 187 -7.36 -12.06 1.14
C TYR A 187 -7.85 -10.70 0.61
N TYR A 188 -7.07 -10.04 -0.26
CA TYR A 188 -7.49 -8.78 -0.87
C TYR A 188 -8.74 -8.92 -1.76
N LYS A 189 -8.84 -10.01 -2.55
CA LYS A 189 -10.04 -10.29 -3.36
C LYS A 189 -11.28 -10.49 -2.49
N VAL A 190 -11.19 -11.17 -1.35
CA VAL A 190 -12.32 -11.30 -0.42
C VAL A 190 -12.71 -9.93 0.13
N ARG A 191 -11.75 -9.15 0.66
CA ARG A 191 -12.02 -7.82 1.23
C ARG A 191 -12.67 -6.88 0.20
N LEU A 192 -12.09 -6.75 -1.00
CA LEU A 192 -12.60 -5.91 -2.10
C LEU A 192 -14.04 -6.23 -2.51
N LEU A 193 -14.46 -7.51 -2.43
CA LEU A 193 -15.77 -7.97 -2.90
C LEU A 193 -16.81 -8.15 -1.79
N THR A 194 -16.42 -8.10 -0.51
CA THR A 194 -17.33 -8.28 0.65
C THR A 194 -17.56 -6.99 1.43
N GLU A 195 -16.59 -6.06 1.45
CA GLU A 195 -16.66 -4.84 2.24
C GLU A 195 -17.28 -3.68 1.42
N PRO A 196 -18.48 -3.17 1.78
CA PRO A 196 -19.18 -2.16 0.98
C PRO A 196 -18.43 -0.83 0.84
N ARG A 197 -17.50 -0.49 1.75
CA ARG A 197 -16.68 0.73 1.66
C ARG A 197 -15.89 0.83 0.36
N PHE A 198 -15.33 -0.26 -0.17
CA PHE A 198 -14.60 -0.25 -1.44
C PHE A 198 -15.48 0.10 -2.65
N SER A 199 -16.78 -0.17 -2.57
CA SER A 199 -17.74 0.22 -3.62
C SER A 199 -18.41 1.57 -3.34
N ALA A 200 -18.35 2.09 -2.10
CA ALA A 200 -18.84 3.41 -1.74
C ALA A 200 -17.81 4.53 -2.03
N LEU A 201 -16.54 4.24 -1.73
CA LEU A 201 -15.37 5.09 -1.93
C LEU A 201 -14.63 4.61 -3.19
N GLY A 202 -15.34 4.52 -4.32
CA GLY A 202 -14.91 3.75 -5.48
C GLY A 202 -13.48 4.07 -5.95
N ARG A 203 -13.18 5.36 -6.18
CA ARG A 203 -11.85 5.80 -6.61
C ARG A 203 -10.74 5.38 -5.65
N LEU A 204 -10.94 5.58 -4.35
CA LEU A 204 -10.01 5.12 -3.31
C LEU A 204 -9.90 3.58 -3.26
N GLY A 205 -10.99 2.86 -3.54
CA GLY A 205 -10.99 1.40 -3.66
C GLY A 205 -10.18 0.91 -4.87
N CYS A 206 -10.25 1.62 -6.00
CA CYS A 206 -9.40 1.38 -7.17
C CYS A 206 -7.92 1.67 -6.84
N GLU A 207 -7.61 2.81 -6.21
CA GLU A 207 -6.25 3.17 -5.76
C GLU A 207 -5.65 2.09 -4.85
N TRP A 208 -6.37 1.72 -3.78
CA TRP A 208 -6.02 0.62 -2.90
C TRP A 208 -5.83 -0.69 -3.66
N SER A 209 -6.66 -0.99 -4.66
CA SER A 209 -6.53 -2.25 -5.42
C SER A 209 -5.24 -2.33 -6.26
N CYS A 210 -4.79 -1.20 -6.82
CA CYS A 210 -3.52 -1.09 -7.54
C CYS A 210 -2.32 -1.18 -6.58
N ASP A 211 -2.37 -0.43 -5.48
CA ASP A 211 -1.35 -0.47 -4.42
C ASP A 211 -1.20 -1.88 -3.82
N MET A 212 -2.31 -2.51 -3.43
CA MET A 212 -2.33 -3.89 -2.94
C MET A 212 -1.84 -4.90 -3.98
N TYR A 213 -2.03 -4.65 -5.28
CA TYR A 213 -1.46 -5.51 -6.32
C TYR A 213 0.08 -5.44 -6.31
N SER A 214 0.65 -4.24 -6.19
CA SER A 214 2.11 -4.07 -6.08
C SER A 214 2.69 -4.86 -4.89
N ARG A 215 1.97 -4.89 -3.76
CA ARG A 215 2.35 -5.67 -2.56
C ARG A 215 2.33 -7.18 -2.78
N VAL A 216 1.44 -7.69 -3.64
CA VAL A 216 1.41 -9.12 -4.03
C VAL A 216 2.65 -9.46 -4.87
N GLU A 217 3.02 -8.61 -5.82
CA GLU A 217 4.25 -8.83 -6.59
C GLU A 217 5.50 -8.71 -5.70
N ASP A 218 5.56 -7.76 -4.78
CA ASP A 218 6.69 -7.64 -3.82
C ASP A 218 6.82 -8.86 -2.90
N GLU A 219 5.71 -9.47 -2.45
CA GLU A 219 5.70 -10.74 -1.70
C GLU A 219 6.23 -11.91 -2.54
N VAL A 220 5.85 -11.99 -3.82
CA VAL A 220 6.35 -13.01 -4.75
C VAL A 220 7.83 -12.80 -5.07
N LEU A 221 8.27 -11.55 -5.24
CA LEU A 221 9.68 -11.19 -5.45
C LEU A 221 10.55 -11.50 -4.22
N GLU A 222 10.07 -11.23 -3.01
CA GLU A 222 10.76 -11.58 -1.77
C GLU A 222 10.87 -13.11 -1.61
N PHE A 223 9.84 -13.87 -1.97
CA PHE A 223 9.88 -15.33 -2.00
C PHE A 223 10.91 -15.86 -3.02
N ILE A 224 10.92 -15.35 -4.25
CA ILE A 224 11.88 -15.75 -5.30
C ILE A 224 13.32 -15.44 -4.87
N LYS A 225 13.57 -14.27 -4.26
CA LYS A 225 14.90 -13.90 -3.74
C LYS A 225 15.37 -14.86 -2.65
N LYS A 226 14.52 -15.15 -1.66
CA LYS A 226 14.85 -16.12 -0.60
C LYS A 226 15.08 -17.53 -1.14
N GLY A 227 14.33 -17.95 -2.15
CA GLY A 227 14.55 -19.21 -2.86
C GLY A 227 15.94 -19.30 -3.49
N LYS A 228 16.33 -18.28 -4.27
CA LYS A 228 17.67 -18.22 -4.89
C LYS A 228 18.81 -18.20 -3.87
N HIS A 229 18.71 -17.38 -2.81
CA HIS A 229 19.76 -17.35 -1.78
C HIS A 229 19.90 -18.73 -1.10
N ALA A 230 18.79 -19.35 -0.68
CA ALA A 230 18.80 -20.69 -0.08
C ALA A 230 19.20 -21.83 -1.04
N GLU A 231 19.33 -21.57 -2.33
CA GLU A 231 19.88 -22.46 -3.36
C GLU A 231 21.39 -22.22 -3.51
N SER A 232 21.83 -20.97 -3.68
CA SER A 232 23.25 -20.57 -3.69
C SER A 232 23.99 -20.97 -2.40
N ASP A 233 23.38 -20.74 -1.24
CA ASP A 233 23.89 -21.14 0.08
C ASP A 233 24.11 -22.66 0.18
N ARG A 234 23.40 -23.49 -0.61
CA ARG A 234 23.63 -24.95 -0.62
C ARG A 234 24.83 -25.32 -1.46
N PHE A 235 24.96 -24.73 -2.66
CA PHE A 235 26.09 -24.98 -3.54
C PHE A 235 27.41 -24.48 -2.91
N ARG A 236 27.43 -23.29 -2.29
CA ARG A 236 28.61 -22.78 -1.53
C ARG A 236 28.99 -23.59 -0.29
N ASN A 237 28.19 -24.56 0.14
CA ASN A 237 28.52 -25.49 1.23
C ASN A 237 28.95 -26.89 0.75
N ASP A 238 28.86 -27.18 -0.55
CA ASP A 238 29.26 -28.47 -1.15
C ASP A 238 30.62 -28.35 -1.88
N GLU A 239 30.93 -27.15 -2.40
CA GLU A 239 32.22 -26.83 -3.04
C GLU A 239 33.19 -26.14 -2.05
N THR A 240 34.37 -26.73 -1.86
CA THR A 240 35.41 -26.17 -0.96
C THR A 240 36.14 -24.99 -1.59
N ASN A 241 35.81 -23.77 -1.13
CA ASN A 241 36.62 -22.56 -1.22
C ASN A 241 37.44 -22.35 -2.50
N GLU A 242 36.80 -21.88 -3.57
CA GLU A 242 37.44 -20.92 -4.47
C GLU A 242 36.70 -19.58 -4.36
N ASP A 243 37.45 -18.48 -4.24
CA ASP A 243 36.92 -17.15 -3.97
C ASP A 243 36.37 -16.51 -5.26
N ASP A 244 35.22 -16.99 -5.71
CA ASP A 244 34.41 -16.28 -6.70
C ASP A 244 33.78 -15.05 -6.04
N ASP A 245 34.49 -13.92 -6.09
CA ASP A 245 33.95 -12.54 -5.99
C ASP A 245 33.12 -12.21 -7.25
N GLY A 246 32.26 -13.16 -7.65
CA GLY A 246 31.31 -13.05 -8.73
C GLY A 246 30.14 -12.17 -8.30
N ASP A 247 30.10 -10.96 -8.84
CA ASP A 247 29.03 -9.98 -8.66
C ASP A 247 27.75 -10.46 -9.37
N ASP A 248 27.04 -11.45 -8.79
CA ASP A 248 25.77 -12.02 -9.30
C ASP A 248 24.57 -11.05 -9.11
N ASP A 249 24.75 -9.80 -9.50
CA ASP A 249 23.70 -8.79 -9.61
C ASP A 249 22.70 -9.13 -10.76
N SER A 250 22.96 -10.22 -11.49
CA SER A 250 22.07 -10.81 -12.49
C SER A 250 20.89 -11.55 -11.85
N PHE A 251 20.06 -10.83 -11.09
CA PHE A 251 18.81 -11.33 -10.50
C PHE A 251 17.75 -11.65 -11.58
N THR A 252 17.99 -12.75 -12.30
CA THR A 252 17.16 -13.24 -13.38
C THR A 252 15.86 -13.85 -12.85
N LEU A 253 14.75 -13.18 -13.11
CA LEU A 253 13.41 -13.63 -12.76
C LEU A 253 13.05 -14.96 -13.46
N PRO A 254 12.34 -15.88 -12.77
CA PRO A 254 11.90 -17.15 -13.34
C PRO A 254 10.73 -16.98 -14.32
N ALA A 255 10.46 -17.99 -15.14
CA ALA A 255 9.33 -17.99 -16.07
C ALA A 255 7.95 -18.02 -15.37
N SER A 256 7.90 -18.43 -14.10
CA SER A 256 6.71 -18.34 -13.26
C SER A 256 6.34 -16.91 -12.84
N PHE A 257 7.27 -15.95 -12.93
CA PHE A 257 7.00 -14.54 -12.66
C PHE A 257 6.41 -13.88 -13.91
N THR A 258 5.17 -13.42 -13.83
CA THR A 258 4.46 -12.86 -15.00
C THR A 258 5.14 -11.58 -15.47
N GLY A 259 5.41 -11.49 -16.78
CA GLY A 259 6.12 -10.34 -17.36
C GLY A 259 7.65 -10.42 -17.27
N SER A 260 8.24 -11.49 -16.73
CA SER A 260 9.69 -11.70 -16.82
C SER A 260 10.16 -11.99 -18.25
N PRO A 261 11.44 -11.76 -18.60
CA PRO A 261 11.98 -12.16 -19.90
C PRO A 261 11.81 -13.65 -20.19
N LYS A 262 11.95 -14.51 -19.16
CA LYS A 262 11.73 -15.96 -19.27
C LYS A 262 10.25 -16.29 -19.49
N TYR A 263 9.32 -15.61 -18.80
CA TYR A 263 7.88 -15.77 -19.02
C TYR A 263 7.48 -15.46 -20.47
N TYR A 264 8.00 -14.37 -21.04
CA TYR A 264 7.74 -14.04 -22.44
C TYR A 264 8.39 -15.04 -23.41
N SER A 265 9.60 -15.53 -23.11
CA SER A 265 10.26 -16.58 -23.90
C SER A 265 9.42 -17.87 -23.94
N ASP A 266 8.94 -18.35 -22.79
CA ASP A 266 8.06 -19.52 -22.69
C ASP A 266 6.73 -19.29 -23.43
N LYS A 267 6.13 -18.11 -23.33
CA LYS A 267 4.87 -17.80 -24.05
C LYS A 267 5.06 -17.72 -25.57
N VAL A 268 6.23 -17.29 -26.06
CA VAL A 268 6.59 -17.38 -27.48
C VAL A 268 6.81 -18.84 -27.88
N ALA A 269 7.49 -19.65 -27.07
CA ALA A 269 7.70 -21.08 -27.33
C ALA A 269 6.37 -21.86 -27.38
N ASP A 270 5.47 -21.64 -26.42
CA ASP A 270 4.10 -22.17 -26.41
C ASP A 270 3.37 -21.82 -27.71
N THR A 271 3.43 -20.55 -28.12
CA THR A 271 2.74 -20.04 -29.31
C THR A 271 3.30 -20.65 -30.61
N LEU A 272 4.62 -20.84 -30.70
CA LEU A 272 5.28 -21.50 -31.83
C LEU A 272 4.97 -23.00 -31.87
N ALA A 273 4.87 -23.66 -30.71
CA ALA A 273 4.46 -25.07 -30.63
C ALA A 273 2.99 -25.25 -31.04
N LEU A 274 2.08 -24.39 -30.55
CA LEU A 274 0.67 -24.40 -30.90
C LEU A 274 0.46 -24.11 -32.39
N THR A 275 1.12 -23.09 -32.95
CA THR A 275 0.99 -22.78 -34.38
C THR A 275 1.58 -23.85 -35.29
N ARG A 276 2.64 -24.55 -34.86
CA ARG A 276 3.16 -25.74 -35.55
C ARG A 276 2.16 -26.91 -35.54
N GLN A 277 1.37 -27.07 -34.48
CA GLN A 277 0.41 -28.19 -34.35
C GLN A 277 -0.97 -27.89 -34.94
N LYS A 278 -1.43 -26.63 -34.88
CA LYS A 278 -2.80 -26.21 -35.23
C LYS A 278 -2.89 -25.33 -36.47
N GLY A 279 -1.75 -24.88 -37.01
CA GLY A 279 -1.70 -23.84 -38.04
C GLY A 279 -1.64 -22.44 -37.45
N LYS A 280 -1.52 -21.43 -38.32
CA LYS A 280 -1.60 -20.01 -37.95
C LYS A 280 -2.99 -19.67 -37.34
N PRO A 281 -3.10 -18.63 -36.49
CA PRO A 281 -4.40 -18.12 -36.09
C PRO A 281 -5.09 -17.41 -37.26
N ASP A 282 -6.35 -17.76 -37.54
CA ASP A 282 -7.16 -17.13 -38.61
C ASP A 282 -8.04 -15.96 -38.12
N LEU A 283 -8.24 -15.83 -36.79
CA LEU A 283 -9.08 -14.81 -36.17
C LEU A 283 -8.37 -14.15 -34.98
N MET A 284 -8.55 -12.83 -34.85
CA MET A 284 -8.24 -12.05 -33.65
C MET A 284 -9.55 -11.48 -33.11
N ILE A 285 -9.95 -11.89 -31.90
CA ILE A 285 -11.23 -11.50 -31.29
C ILE A 285 -10.96 -10.51 -30.16
N THR A 286 -11.45 -9.28 -30.30
CA THR A 286 -11.38 -8.25 -29.25
C THR A 286 -12.72 -8.19 -28.53
N VAL A 287 -12.75 -8.57 -27.25
CA VAL A 287 -13.90 -8.39 -26.37
C VAL A 287 -13.81 -7.02 -25.70
N MET A 288 -14.85 -6.20 -25.78
CA MET A 288 -14.91 -4.88 -25.17
C MET A 288 -16.07 -4.80 -24.18
N CYS A 289 -15.83 -4.23 -23.00
CA CYS A 289 -16.87 -3.93 -22.01
C CYS A 289 -17.51 -2.57 -22.32
N ASN A 290 -18.84 -2.48 -22.33
CA ASN A 290 -19.55 -1.20 -22.39
C ASN A 290 -19.97 -0.76 -20.98
N PRO A 291 -19.43 0.35 -20.43
CA PRO A 291 -19.84 0.93 -19.14
C PRO A 291 -21.35 1.18 -18.98
N ASN A 292 -22.10 1.24 -20.08
CA ASN A 292 -23.52 1.58 -20.11
C ASN A 292 -24.47 0.38 -20.09
N TRP A 293 -23.96 -0.85 -20.02
CA TRP A 293 -24.80 -2.05 -19.85
C TRP A 293 -25.64 -1.98 -18.56
N GLN A 294 -26.85 -2.56 -18.61
CA GLN A 294 -27.83 -2.43 -17.54
C GLN A 294 -27.37 -3.15 -16.27
N GLU A 295 -26.68 -4.27 -16.43
CA GLU A 295 -26.10 -5.12 -15.39
C GLU A 295 -25.01 -4.39 -14.59
N ILE A 296 -24.22 -3.55 -15.26
CA ILE A 296 -23.21 -2.69 -14.62
C ILE A 296 -23.92 -1.53 -13.92
N ARG A 297 -24.79 -0.80 -14.63
CA ARG A 297 -25.53 0.34 -14.09
C ARG A 297 -26.39 -0.03 -12.87
N ALA A 298 -26.93 -1.24 -12.81
CA ALA A 298 -27.70 -1.76 -11.66
C ALA A 298 -26.86 -2.08 -10.41
N GLN A 299 -25.52 -2.16 -10.53
CA GLN A 299 -24.61 -2.36 -9.39
C GLN A 299 -23.88 -1.08 -8.96
N LEU A 300 -24.00 0.02 -9.72
CA LEU A 300 -23.44 1.33 -9.38
C LEU A 300 -24.37 2.13 -8.47
N ARG A 301 -23.79 2.98 -7.62
CA ARG A 301 -24.55 3.92 -6.79
C ARG A 301 -24.99 5.15 -7.61
N LEU A 302 -26.00 5.87 -7.12
CA LEU A 302 -26.44 7.14 -7.72
C LEU A 302 -25.26 8.10 -7.87
N GLY A 303 -25.06 8.60 -9.09
CA GLY A 303 -23.95 9.50 -9.47
C GLY A 303 -22.59 8.83 -9.72
N GLN A 304 -22.45 7.52 -9.50
CA GLN A 304 -21.16 6.83 -9.60
C GLN A 304 -20.86 6.35 -11.03
N SER A 305 -19.61 6.51 -11.47
CA SER A 305 -19.15 6.03 -12.78
C SER A 305 -18.59 4.61 -12.71
N ALA A 306 -18.77 3.82 -13.78
CA ALA A 306 -18.26 2.45 -13.88
C ALA A 306 -16.72 2.38 -13.80
N VAL A 307 -16.01 3.44 -14.19
CA VAL A 307 -14.54 3.56 -14.10
C VAL A 307 -14.08 3.60 -12.64
N GLU A 308 -14.92 4.14 -11.76
CA GLU A 308 -14.62 4.27 -10.32
C GLU A 308 -14.89 2.99 -9.54
N VAL A 309 -15.46 1.95 -10.17
CA VAL A 309 -15.76 0.67 -9.51
C VAL A 309 -15.28 -0.46 -10.42
N SER A 310 -13.99 -0.46 -10.72
CA SER A 310 -13.36 -1.36 -11.69
C SER A 310 -13.58 -2.85 -11.36
N HIS A 311 -13.74 -3.23 -10.09
CA HIS A 311 -14.07 -4.60 -9.70
C HIS A 311 -15.51 -5.04 -10.04
N ILE A 312 -16.37 -4.14 -10.51
CA ILE A 312 -17.65 -4.47 -11.15
C ILE A 312 -17.42 -4.71 -12.66
N THR A 313 -16.81 -3.77 -13.37
CA THR A 313 -16.59 -3.87 -14.83
C THR A 313 -15.68 -5.05 -15.20
N ASN A 314 -14.63 -5.30 -14.42
CA ASN A 314 -13.70 -6.41 -14.63
C ASN A 314 -14.34 -7.79 -14.49
N ARG A 315 -15.54 -7.92 -13.89
CA ARG A 315 -16.29 -9.19 -13.81
C ARG A 315 -16.90 -9.64 -15.15
N VAL A 316 -16.86 -8.78 -16.18
CA VAL A 316 -17.22 -9.14 -17.57
C VAL A 316 -16.20 -10.12 -18.16
N PHE A 317 -14.92 -9.90 -17.90
CA PHE A 317 -13.80 -10.61 -18.53
C PHE A 317 -13.38 -11.86 -17.71
N LYS A 318 -14.33 -12.78 -17.48
CA LYS A 318 -14.11 -14.04 -16.76
C LYS A 318 -13.27 -15.06 -17.53
#